data_AF-A0A497J082-F1
#
_entry.id   AF-A0A497J082-F1
#
_cell.length_a   1.000
_cell.length_b   1.000
_cell.length_c   1.000
_cell.angle_alpha   90.00
_cell.angle_beta   90.00
_cell.angle_gamma   90.00
#
_symmetry.space_group_name_H-M   'P 1'
#
loop_
_entity.id
_entity.type
_entity.pdbx_description
1 polymer ?
#
loop_
_entity_poly.entity_id
_entity_poly.type
_entity_poly.pdbx_seq_one_letter_code
_entity_poly.pdbx_strand_id
1 'polypeptide(L)'
;MIEMRKPFIPLSFLKINIGAKRDFLIGFAVALILLGAGGFWDLAVIKQDWELYPLPFELVLLPRYIAGDLFFLLIVVGMFILLWVRTK
;
A
#
# COMPACT_ATOMS: atom_id res chain seq x y z
N MET A 1 -28.87 -44.59 7.97
CA MET A 1 -28.73 -43.12 7.91
C MET A 1 -27.28 -42.78 8.23
N ILE A 2 -26.55 -42.18 7.29
CA ILE A 2 -25.17 -41.73 7.52
C ILE A 2 -25.26 -40.28 7.99
N GLU A 3 -24.97 -40.02 9.26
CA GLU A 3 -24.80 -38.66 9.76
C GLU A 3 -23.56 -38.03 9.10
N MET A 4 -23.79 -37.12 8.15
CA MET A 4 -22.73 -36.23 7.68
C MET A 4 -22.36 -35.26 8.80
N ARG A 5 -21.27 -35.56 9.52
CA ARG A 5 -20.65 -34.57 10.42
C ARG A 5 -20.26 -33.33 9.62
N LYS A 6 -20.85 -32.18 9.96
CA LYS A 6 -20.42 -30.88 9.42
C LYS A 6 -18.92 -30.71 9.68
N PRO A 7 -18.13 -30.23 8.70
CA PRO A 7 -16.71 -29.97 8.92
C PRO A 7 -16.56 -28.91 10.01
N PHE A 8 -15.96 -29.29 11.14
CA PHE A 8 -15.67 -28.38 12.24
C PHE A 8 -14.42 -27.60 11.89
N ILE A 9 -14.59 -26.37 11.38
CA ILE A 9 -13.47 -25.45 11.17
C ILE A 9 -13.17 -24.81 12.53
N PRO A 10 -11.97 -24.99 13.11
CA PRO A 10 -11.64 -24.40 14.39
C PRO A 10 -11.61 -22.87 14.29
N LEU A 11 -12.31 -22.20 15.21
CA LEU A 11 -12.38 -20.72 15.30
C LEU A 11 -11.00 -20.04 15.38
N SER A 12 -9.96 -20.77 15.83
CA SER A 12 -8.57 -20.32 15.81
C SER A 12 -8.04 -20.06 14.40
N PHE A 13 -8.36 -20.92 13.43
CA PHE A 13 -7.98 -20.74 12.02
C PHE A 13 -8.62 -19.49 11.41
N LEU A 14 -9.88 -19.22 11.77
CA LEU A 14 -10.58 -18.00 11.32
C LEU A 14 -9.93 -16.73 11.89
N LYS A 15 -9.59 -16.72 13.19
CA LYS A 15 -8.93 -15.59 13.86
C LYS A 15 -7.54 -15.29 13.30
N ILE A 16 -6.73 -16.32 13.02
CA ILE A 16 -5.39 -16.16 12.44
C ILE A 16 -5.45 -15.49 11.07
N ASN A 17 -6.39 -15.91 10.23
CA ASN A 17 -6.53 -15.38 8.87
C ASN A 17 -7.03 -13.92 8.86
N ILE A 18 -7.85 -13.53 9.84
CA ILE A 18 -8.31 -12.14 10.00
C ILE A 18 -7.17 -11.23 10.49
N GLY A 19 -6.37 -11.68 11.46
CA GLY A 19 -5.20 -10.94 11.95
C GLY A 19 -4.16 -10.71 10.85
N ALA A 20 -3.82 -11.76 10.10
CA ALA A 20 -2.84 -11.69 9.01
C ALA A 20 -3.27 -10.70 7.90
N LYS A 21 -4.56 -10.64 7.56
CA LYS A 21 -5.10 -9.68 6.57
C LYS A 21 -4.96 -8.24 7.05
N ARG A 22 -5.20 -7.99 8.34
CA ARG A 22 -5.06 -6.66 8.94
C ARG A 22 -3.60 -6.21 8.91
N ASP A 23 -2.70 -7.08 9.35
CA ASP A 23 -1.28 -6.74 9.45
C ASP A 23 -0.65 -6.58 8.05
N PHE A 24 -1.10 -7.35 7.05
CA PHE A 24 -0.76 -7.14 5.65
C PHE A 24 -1.22 -5.77 5.14
N LEU A 25 -2.47 -5.37 5.41
CA LEU A 25 -2.99 -4.06 4.99
C LEU A 25 -2.21 -2.90 5.61
N ILE A 26 -1.82 -3.04 6.88
CA ILE A 26 -0.97 -2.04 7.56
C ILE A 26 0.40 -1.98 6.88
N GLY A 27 1.05 -3.13 6.67
CA GLY A 27 2.35 -3.19 6.00
C GLY A 27 2.32 -2.60 4.58
N PHE A 28 1.28 -2.93 3.82
CA PHE A 28 1.05 -2.37 2.48
C PHE A 28 0.85 -0.86 2.52
N ALA A 29 0.04 -0.35 3.45
CA ALA A 29 -0.19 1.08 3.62
C ALA A 29 1.09 1.85 3.97
N VAL A 30 1.91 1.29 4.87
CA VAL A 30 3.22 1.86 5.22
C VAL A 30 4.15 1.87 4.01
N ALA A 31 4.19 0.80 3.22
CA ALA A 31 4.99 0.74 2.01
C ALA A 31 4.59 1.82 0.99
N LEU A 32 3.29 2.07 0.80
CA LEU A 32 2.80 3.15 -0.08
C LEU A 32 3.25 4.54 0.41
N ILE A 33 3.15 4.80 1.72
CA ILE A 33 3.56 6.08 2.30
C ILE A 33 5.06 6.28 2.14
N LEU A 34 5.87 5.26 2.43
CA LEU A 34 7.32 5.34 2.29
C LEU A 34 7.74 5.52 0.82
N LEU A 35 7.09 4.81 -0.11
CA LEU A 35 7.36 4.95 -1.54
C LEU A 35 7.00 6.34 -2.04
N GLY A 36 5.83 6.86 -1.66
CA GLY A 36 5.41 8.22 -2.03
C GLY A 36 6.29 9.30 -1.40
N ALA A 37 6.62 9.19 -0.11
CA ALA A 37 7.50 10.15 0.56
C ALA A 37 8.92 10.12 -0.02
N GLY A 38 9.46 8.93 -0.29
CA GLY A 38 10.75 8.75 -0.95
C GLY A 38 10.77 9.32 -2.37
N GLY A 39 9.71 9.09 -3.15
CA GLY A 39 9.56 9.66 -4.48
C GLY A 39 9.48 11.19 -4.47
N PHE A 40 8.75 11.76 -3.50
CA PHE A 40 8.72 13.20 -3.29
C PHE A 40 10.07 13.78 -2.92
N TRP A 41 10.79 13.14 -1.99
CA TRP A 41 12.13 13.56 -1.62
C TRP A 41 13.07 13.55 -2.82
N ASP A 42 13.01 12.48 -3.63
CA ASP A 42 13.82 12.38 -4.85
C ASP A 42 13.48 13.49 -5.86
N LEU A 43 12.20 13.81 -6.05
CA LEU A 43 11.75 14.95 -6.87
C LEU A 43 12.10 16.34 -6.30
N ALA A 44 12.15 16.45 -4.99
CA ALA A 44 12.33 17.70 -4.28
C ALA A 44 13.80 17.99 -3.96
N VAL A 45 14.70 17.00 -4.01
CA VAL A 45 16.10 17.17 -3.59
C VAL A 45 17.09 16.64 -4.61
N ILE A 46 16.86 15.46 -5.17
CA ILE A 46 17.85 14.79 -6.03
C ILE A 46 17.64 15.18 -7.51
N LYS A 47 16.38 15.27 -7.95
CA LYS A 47 15.96 15.53 -9.34
C LYS A 47 15.16 16.83 -9.47
N GLN A 48 15.61 17.86 -8.75
CA GLN A 48 14.93 19.16 -8.67
C GLN A 48 14.73 19.85 -10.01
N ASP A 49 15.69 19.72 -10.93
CA ASP A 49 15.66 20.42 -12.22
C ASP A 49 15.16 19.53 -13.38
N TRP A 50 14.67 18.33 -13.07
CA TRP A 50 14.25 17.39 -14.10
C TRP A 50 12.83 17.73 -14.57
N GLU A 51 12.65 17.98 -15.86
CA GLU A 51 11.32 18.13 -16.46
C GLU A 51 10.59 16.79 -16.56
N LEU A 52 11.36 15.73 -16.79
CA LEU A 52 10.91 14.36 -16.95
C LEU A 52 11.55 13.48 -15.87
N TYR A 53 10.74 12.76 -15.11
CA TYR A 53 11.15 11.92 -13.99
C TYR A 53 11.03 10.43 -14.37
N PRO A 54 12.11 9.63 -14.23
CA PRO A 54 12.06 8.18 -14.43
C PRO A 54 11.54 7.48 -13.18
N LEU A 55 10.50 6.67 -13.32
CA LEU A 55 10.04 5.82 -12.23
C LEU A 55 11.02 4.66 -11.94
N PRO A 56 11.08 4.20 -10.68
CA PRO A 56 11.99 3.12 -10.27
C PRO A 56 11.68 1.74 -10.88
N PHE A 57 10.54 1.56 -11.57
CA PHE A 57 10.08 0.26 -12.08
C PHE A 57 9.77 0.25 -13.60
N GLU A 58 10.57 0.95 -14.42
CA GLU A 58 10.75 0.77 -15.89
C GLU A 58 10.31 1.92 -16.82
N LEU A 59 11.21 2.15 -17.81
CA LEU A 59 11.07 2.63 -19.21
C LEU A 59 10.28 3.90 -19.55
N VAL A 60 9.45 4.41 -18.64
CA VAL A 60 8.56 5.54 -18.91
C VAL A 60 9.01 6.75 -18.10
N LEU A 61 9.26 7.83 -18.84
CA LEU A 61 9.52 9.15 -18.30
C LEU A 61 8.19 9.88 -18.13
N LEU A 62 7.89 10.31 -16.90
CA LEU A 62 6.71 11.09 -16.60
C LEU A 62 7.08 12.56 -16.43
N PRO A 63 6.25 13.51 -16.91
CA PRO A 63 6.39 14.90 -16.51
C PRO A 63 6.44 15.01 -14.98
N ARG A 64 7.34 15.85 -14.47
CA ARG A 64 7.61 16.02 -13.03
C ARG A 64 6.36 16.23 -12.19
N TYR A 65 5.43 17.05 -12.66
CA TYR A 65 4.19 17.33 -11.94
C TYR A 65 3.30 16.07 -11.82
N ILE A 66 3.25 15.23 -12.87
CA ILE A 66 2.51 13.96 -12.85
C ILE A 66 3.16 12.97 -11.90
N ALA A 67 4.49 12.90 -11.88
CA ALA A 67 5.20 12.08 -10.91
C ALA A 67 4.95 12.55 -9.46
N GLY A 68 4.92 13.86 -9.23
CA GLY A 68 4.55 14.44 -7.94
C GLY A 68 3.13 14.07 -7.50
N ASP A 69 2.15 14.21 -8.40
CA ASP A 69 0.76 13.82 -8.15
C ASP A 69 0.63 12.33 -7.82
N LEU A 70 1.38 11.47 -8.52
CA LEU A 70 1.42 10.04 -8.26
C LEU A 70 1.95 9.74 -6.86
N PHE A 71 3.07 10.36 -6.46
CA PHE A 71 3.62 10.18 -5.12
C PHE A 71 2.70 10.69 -4.02
N PHE A 72 2.01 11.80 -4.25
CA PHE A 72 0.99 12.31 -3.34
C PHE A 72 -0.16 11.32 -3.19
N LEU A 73 -0.65 10.80 -4.30
CA LEU A 73 -1.72 9.82 -4.32
C LEU A 73 -1.34 8.56 -3.53
N LEU A 74 -0.11 8.06 -3.67
CA LEU A 74 0.38 6.91 -2.88
C LEU A 74 0.32 7.18 -1.38
N ILE A 75 0.75 8.37 -0.93
CA ILE A 75 0.71 8.75 0.49
C ILE A 75 -0.75 8.82 0.98
N VAL A 76 -1.62 9.51 0.22
CA VAL A 76 -3.03 9.68 0.59
C VAL A 76 -3.74 8.33 0.67
N VAL A 77 -3.51 7.44 -0.29
CA VAL A 77 -4.07 6.08 -0.30
C VAL A 77 -3.56 5.27 0.90
N GLY A 78 -2.26 5.30 1.18
CA GLY A 78 -1.69 4.62 2.35
C GLY A 78 -2.28 5.14 3.66
N MET A 79 -2.38 6.46 3.84
CA MET A 79 -3.03 7.07 5.00
C MET A 79 -4.49 6.67 5.12
N PHE A 80 -5.23 6.67 4.02
CA PHE A 80 -6.63 6.25 3.99
C PHE A 80 -6.80 4.79 4.46
N ILE A 81 -5.93 3.88 3.99
CA ILE A 81 -5.95 2.48 4.43
C ILE A 81 -5.69 2.37 5.93
N LEU A 82 -4.71 3.10 6.48
CA LEU A 82 -4.43 3.08 7.92
C LEU A 82 -5.63 3.58 8.75
N LEU A 83 -6.27 4.67 8.32
CA LEU A 83 -7.46 5.20 8.98
C LEU A 83 -8.65 4.23 8.89
N TRP A 84 -8.83 3.60 7.73
CA TRP A 84 -9.86 2.60 7.52
C TRP A 84 -9.66 1.38 8.42
N VAL A 85 -8.43 0.85 8.47
CA VAL A 85 -8.07 -0.30 9.33
C VAL A 85 -8.23 0.05 10.81
N ARG A 86 -7.93 1.28 11.23
CA ARG A 86 -8.15 1.71 12.62
C ARG A 86 -9.63 1.73 13.01
N THR A 87 -10.51 2.03 12.06
CA THR A 87 -11.95 2.24 12.31
C THR A 87 -12.75 0.92 12.27
N LYS A 88 -12.14 -0.16 11.80
CA LYS A 88 -12.75 -1.50 11.62
C LYS A 88 -12.23 -2.49 12.64
#